data_AF-A0A4U5N1W0-F1
#
_entry.id   AF-A0A4U5N1W0-F1
#
_cell.length_a   1.000
_cell.length_b   1.000
_cell.length_c   1.000
_cell.angle_alpha   90.00
_cell.angle_beta   90.00
_cell.angle_gamma   90.00
#
_symmetry.space_group_name_H-M   'P 1'
#
loop_
_entity.id
_entity.type
_entity.pdbx_description
1 polymer ?
#
loop_
_entity_poly.entity_id
_entity_poly.type
_entity_poly.pdbx_seq_one_letter_code
_entity_poly.pdbx_strand_id
1 'polypeptide(L)'
;MMKAIVIVAVVCGLSHAFQQCKGNEKITDKATGKKYTPQELLSLTKELQGKLVACGNTKKQDCDTMPPLKSWLSDNCSKKNVCVNNKKYEQPNTCNENAHCGFENEMMTCVCDDGFKWSQENYACEKA
;
A
#
# COMPACT_ATOMS: atom_id res chain seq x y z
N MET A 1 17.30 -7.13 14.32
CA MET A 1 17.73 -5.71 14.44
C MET A 1 18.30 -5.29 13.10
N MET A 2 17.49 -4.59 12.30
CA MET A 2 17.82 -4.13 10.95
C MET A 2 18.89 -3.04 11.01
N LYS A 3 20.10 -3.31 10.49
CA LYS A 3 21.09 -2.28 10.24
C LYS A 3 20.90 -1.77 8.81
N ALA A 4 20.22 -0.63 8.71
CA ALA A 4 20.13 0.18 7.52
C ALA A 4 21.53 0.59 7.06
N ILE A 5 22.02 0.05 5.95
CA ILE A 5 23.23 0.55 5.29
C ILE A 5 23.03 0.47 3.77
N VAL A 6 22.32 1.46 3.23
CA VAL A 6 22.51 1.90 1.84
C VAL A 6 22.63 3.43 1.88
N ILE A 7 23.68 3.91 2.53
CA ILE A 7 24.13 5.31 2.42
C ILE A 7 25.51 5.30 1.75
N VAL A 8 25.60 4.77 0.53
CA VAL A 8 26.72 5.06 -0.39
C VAL A 8 26.24 4.90 -1.85
N ALA A 9 25.20 5.63 -2.26
CA ALA A 9 24.90 5.80 -3.69
C ALA A 9 24.00 7.00 -4.02
N VAL A 10 23.45 7.72 -3.04
CA VAL A 10 22.57 8.89 -3.31
C VAL A 10 23.34 10.21 -3.34
N VAL A 11 24.65 10.22 -3.05
CA VAL A 11 25.48 11.44 -3.10
C VAL A 11 26.21 11.61 -4.45
N CYS A 12 26.10 10.66 -5.38
CA CYS A 12 26.68 10.79 -6.72
C CYS A 12 25.66 11.24 -7.79
N GLY A 13 24.47 11.71 -7.39
CA GLY A 13 23.41 12.10 -8.30
C GLY A 13 23.20 13.61 -8.52
N LEU A 14 23.88 14.50 -7.76
CA LEU A 14 23.51 15.92 -7.73
C LEU A 14 24.64 16.95 -7.75
N SER A 15 25.88 16.54 -8.01
CA SER A 15 26.97 17.50 -8.17
C SER A 15 27.89 17.08 -9.31
N HIS A 16 28.27 18.06 -10.12
CA HIS A 16 29.05 18.02 -11.36
C HIS A 16 30.47 17.44 -11.21
N ALA A 17 30.61 16.23 -10.65
CA ALA A 17 31.88 15.56 -10.38
C ALA A 17 31.99 14.19 -11.08
N PHE A 18 31.38 14.04 -12.26
CA PHE A 18 31.45 12.80 -13.04
C PHE A 18 32.77 12.62 -13.82
N GLN A 19 33.76 13.49 -13.62
CA GLN A 19 34.98 13.48 -14.43
C GLN A 19 36.13 12.62 -13.87
N GLN A 20 35.87 11.74 -12.88
CA GLN A 20 36.97 10.94 -12.31
C GLN A 20 36.65 9.52 -11.83
N CYS A 21 35.59 8.88 -12.32
CA CYS A 21 35.52 7.42 -12.24
C CYS A 21 36.10 6.83 -13.53
N LYS A 22 37.42 6.62 -13.56
CA LYS A 22 38.08 5.83 -14.61
C LYS A 22 37.44 4.43 -14.61
N GLY A 23 36.88 4.01 -15.75
CA GLY A 23 35.87 2.95 -15.89
C GLY A 23 36.28 1.50 -15.59
N ASN A 24 37.14 1.25 -14.60
CA ASN A 24 37.70 -0.08 -14.32
C ASN A 24 37.95 -0.32 -12.81
N GLU A 25 37.77 0.69 -11.96
CA GLU A 25 38.11 0.58 -10.54
C GLU A 25 37.08 -0.27 -9.79
N LYS A 26 37.57 -1.31 -9.10
CA LYS A 26 36.74 -2.20 -8.32
C LYS A 26 36.42 -1.56 -6.96
N ILE A 27 35.14 -1.42 -6.66
CA ILE A 27 34.61 -0.96 -5.38
C ILE A 27 34.69 -2.13 -4.39
N THR A 28 35.29 -1.90 -3.22
CA THR A 28 35.43 -2.93 -2.19
C THR A 28 34.34 -2.76 -1.13
N ASP A 29 33.54 -3.80 -0.92
CA ASP A 29 32.66 -3.90 0.23
C ASP A 29 33.51 -4.04 1.51
N LYS A 30 33.40 -3.04 2.39
CA LYS A 30 34.19 -2.98 3.63
C LYS A 30 33.83 -4.08 4.63
N ALA A 31 32.63 -4.66 4.56
CA ALA A 31 32.20 -5.69 5.49
C ALA A 31 32.68 -7.08 5.07
N THR A 32 32.70 -7.36 3.77
CA THR A 32 33.02 -8.70 3.24
C THR A 32 34.38 -8.77 2.54
N GLY A 33 35.03 -7.63 2.30
CA GLY A 33 36.25 -7.54 1.49
C GLY A 33 36.03 -7.82 0.00
N LYS A 34 34.78 -8.06 -0.42
CA LYS A 34 34.45 -8.42 -1.80
C LYS A 34 34.56 -7.21 -2.72
N LYS A 35 35.14 -7.42 -3.90
CA LYS A 35 35.39 -6.39 -4.90
C LYS A 35 34.38 -6.50 -6.03
N TYR A 36 33.79 -5.39 -6.42
CA TYR A 36 32.78 -5.30 -7.47
C TYR A 36 33.17 -4.24 -8.51
N THR A 37 32.95 -4.55 -9.78
CA THR A 37 32.94 -3.55 -10.85
C THR A 37 31.67 -2.69 -10.77
N PRO A 38 31.67 -1.48 -11.36
CA PRO A 38 30.46 -0.67 -11.48
C PRO A 38 29.29 -1.41 -12.15
N GLN A 39 29.58 -2.25 -13.15
CA GLN A 39 28.58 -3.06 -13.87
C GLN A 39 27.99 -4.16 -12.98
N GLU A 40 28.80 -4.85 -12.18
CA GLU A 40 28.32 -5.86 -11.21
C GLU A 40 27.42 -5.22 -10.14
N LEU A 41 27.76 -4.03 -9.66
CA LEU A 41 26.92 -3.29 -8.71
C LEU A 41 25.60 -2.84 -9.34
N LEU A 42 25.62 -2.43 -10.61
CA LEU A 42 24.40 -2.10 -11.34
C LEU A 42 23.49 -3.33 -11.52
N SER A 43 24.08 -4.51 -11.76
CA SER A 43 23.32 -5.76 -11.83
C SER A 43 22.71 -6.12 -10.48
N LEU A 44 23.48 -6.00 -9.39
CA LEU A 44 23.02 -6.28 -8.03
C LEU A 44 21.90 -5.34 -7.58
N THR A 45 21.98 -4.06 -7.92
CA THR A 45 20.92 -3.09 -7.60
C THR A 45 19.63 -3.39 -8.35
N LYS A 46 19.70 -3.80 -9.62
CA LYS A 46 18.52 -4.25 -10.39
C LYS A 46 17.91 -5.53 -9.80
N GLU A 47 18.73 -6.50 -9.40
CA GLU A 47 18.24 -7.73 -8.77
C GLU A 47 17.56 -7.44 -7.42
N LEU A 48 18.18 -6.57 -6.60
CA LEU A 48 17.60 -6.11 -5.33
C LEU A 48 16.31 -5.34 -5.54
N GLN A 49 16.22 -4.48 -6.56
CA GLN A 49 14.98 -3.80 -6.93
C GLN A 49 13.90 -4.81 -7.33
N GLY A 50 14.22 -5.83 -8.14
CA GLY A 50 13.27 -6.90 -8.49
C GLY A 50 12.79 -7.68 -7.27
N LYS A 51 13.69 -7.99 -6.33
CA LYS A 51 13.36 -8.66 -5.07
C LYS A 51 12.54 -7.77 -4.12
N LEU A 52 12.83 -6.47 -4.05
CA LEU A 52 12.04 -5.51 -3.28
C LEU A 52 10.64 -5.35 -3.86
N VAL A 53 10.50 -5.33 -5.18
CA VAL A 53 9.19 -5.37 -5.85
C VAL A 53 8.47 -6.68 -5.54
N ALA A 54 9.15 -7.82 -5.52
CA ALA A 54 8.56 -9.10 -5.11
C ALA A 54 8.13 -9.11 -3.63
N CYS A 55 8.93 -8.55 -2.72
CA CYS A 55 8.61 -8.45 -1.29
C CYS A 55 7.57 -7.35 -0.98
N GLY A 56 7.53 -6.27 -1.77
CA GLY A 56 6.61 -5.14 -1.59
C GLY A 56 5.29 -5.28 -2.34
N ASN A 57 5.21 -6.19 -3.31
CA ASN A 57 3.97 -6.53 -4.01
C ASN A 57 3.08 -7.51 -3.26
N THR A 58 3.40 -7.88 -2.02
CA THR A 58 2.35 -8.27 -1.09
C THR A 58 1.60 -7.00 -0.70
N LYS A 59 0.82 -6.43 -1.63
CA LYS A 59 -0.35 -5.64 -1.24
C LYS A 59 -1.07 -6.54 -0.25
N LYS A 60 -1.12 -6.15 1.03
CA LYS A 60 -1.95 -6.84 2.01
C LYS A 60 -3.30 -7.03 1.32
N GLN A 61 -3.67 -8.28 1.09
CA GLN A 61 -4.89 -8.57 0.38
C GLN A 61 -6.02 -8.03 1.27
N ASP A 62 -7.09 -7.50 0.69
CA ASP A 62 -8.20 -6.95 1.51
C ASP A 62 -8.66 -7.97 2.58
N CYS A 63 -8.59 -9.27 2.27
CA CYS A 63 -8.93 -10.37 3.18
C CYS A 63 -7.88 -10.70 4.25
N ASP A 64 -6.70 -10.09 4.21
CA ASP A 64 -5.68 -10.17 5.28
C ASP A 64 -5.91 -9.11 6.36
N THR A 65 -6.61 -8.03 6.02
CA THR A 65 -6.84 -6.87 6.90
C THR A 65 -8.26 -6.75 7.40
N MET A 66 -9.23 -7.26 6.63
CA MET A 66 -10.64 -7.16 6.99
C MET A 66 -11.09 -8.34 7.86
N PRO A 67 -11.89 -8.10 8.91
CA PRO A 67 -12.40 -9.17 9.75
C PRO A 67 -13.25 -10.17 8.95
N PRO A 68 -13.11 -11.49 9.21
CA PRO A 68 -13.84 -12.52 8.48
C PRO A 68 -15.36 -12.35 8.66
N LEU A 69 -16.12 -12.64 7.60
CA LEU A 69 -17.58 -12.59 7.57
C LEU A 69 -18.22 -11.20 7.82
N LYS A 70 -17.42 -10.12 7.87
CA LYS A 70 -17.96 -8.75 7.88
C LYS A 70 -17.89 -8.16 6.49
N SER A 71 -18.98 -7.49 6.09
CA SER A 71 -18.98 -6.67 4.89
C SER A 71 -18.47 -5.26 5.18
N TRP A 72 -17.83 -4.65 4.20
CA TRP A 72 -17.41 -3.24 4.28
C TRP A 72 -17.67 -2.51 2.97
N LEU A 73 -17.81 -1.20 3.04
CA LEU A 73 -17.97 -0.37 1.86
C LEU A 73 -16.62 0.14 1.35
N SER A 74 -16.53 0.30 0.03
CA SER A 74 -15.37 0.91 -0.63
C SER A 74 -15.83 1.73 -1.84
N ASP A 75 -14.89 2.43 -2.47
CA ASP A 75 -15.13 3.14 -3.72
C ASP A 75 -16.28 4.15 -3.60
N ASN A 76 -16.17 5.06 -2.62
CA ASN A 76 -17.21 6.04 -2.26
C ASN A 76 -18.59 5.40 -2.02
N CYS A 77 -18.61 4.32 -1.24
CA CYS A 77 -19.80 3.51 -0.93
C CYS A 77 -20.50 2.87 -2.13
N SER A 78 -19.91 2.94 -3.33
CA SER A 78 -20.49 2.33 -4.53
C SER A 78 -20.30 0.82 -4.58
N LYS A 79 -19.44 0.26 -3.71
CA LYS A 79 -19.17 -1.17 -3.61
C LYS A 79 -19.34 -1.65 -2.17
N LYS A 80 -20.04 -2.78 -2.01
CA LYS A 80 -20.07 -3.58 -0.78
C LYS A 80 -19.25 -4.84 -0.99
N ASN A 81 -18.31 -5.08 -0.10
CA ASN A 81 -17.35 -6.15 -0.20
C ASN A 81 -17.53 -7.15 0.95
N VAL A 82 -17.14 -8.40 0.74
CA VAL A 82 -17.02 -9.43 1.78
C VAL A 82 -15.88 -10.38 1.44
N CYS A 83 -15.22 -10.91 2.47
CA CYS A 83 -14.23 -11.97 2.31
C CYS A 83 -14.81 -13.32 2.71
N VAL A 84 -14.75 -14.30 1.80
CA VAL A 84 -15.16 -15.69 2.03
C VAL A 84 -14.03 -16.59 1.53
N ASN A 85 -13.51 -17.47 2.39
CA ASN A 85 -12.38 -18.35 2.08
C ASN A 85 -11.16 -17.59 1.49
N ASN A 86 -10.77 -16.48 2.13
CA ASN A 86 -9.69 -15.57 1.68
C ASN A 86 -9.85 -14.99 0.27
N LYS A 87 -11.06 -15.06 -0.31
CA LYS A 87 -11.40 -14.44 -1.59
C LYS A 87 -12.36 -13.29 -1.36
N LYS A 88 -12.07 -12.14 -1.98
CA LYS A 88 -12.93 -10.95 -1.98
C LYS A 88 -14.05 -11.14 -2.98
N TYR A 89 -15.27 -10.85 -2.55
CA TYR A 89 -16.46 -10.71 -3.38
C TYR A 89 -16.98 -9.29 -3.24
N GLU A 90 -17.38 -8.68 -4.35
CA GLU A 90 -17.89 -7.32 -4.39
C GLU A 90 -19.23 -7.28 -5.12
N GLN A 91 -20.10 -6.38 -4.68
CA GLN A 91 -21.36 -6.06 -5.33
C GLN A 91 -21.58 -4.55 -5.35
N PRO A 92 -22.32 -4.01 -6.34
CA PRO A 92 -22.74 -2.62 -6.32
C PRO A 92 -23.52 -2.29 -5.04
N ASN A 93 -23.35 -1.06 -4.55
CA ASN A 93 -24.02 -0.54 -3.38
C ASN A 93 -24.38 0.93 -3.61
N THR A 94 -25.44 1.39 -2.96
CA THR A 94 -25.80 2.80 -2.89
C THR A 94 -26.37 3.04 -1.50
N CYS A 95 -26.07 4.20 -0.91
CA CYS A 95 -26.65 4.56 0.37
C CYS A 95 -28.15 4.78 0.20
N ASN A 96 -28.90 4.44 1.26
CA ASN A 96 -30.35 4.63 1.29
C ASN A 96 -30.69 6.13 1.23
N GLU A 97 -31.97 6.45 1.02
CA GLU A 97 -32.45 7.82 1.07
C GLU A 97 -32.10 8.48 2.41
N ASN A 98 -31.81 9.79 2.36
CA ASN A 98 -31.38 10.61 3.50
C ASN A 98 -30.08 10.13 4.16
N ALA A 99 -29.19 9.50 3.38
CA ALA A 99 -27.86 9.12 3.79
C ALA A 99 -26.84 9.46 2.69
N HIS A 100 -25.63 9.81 3.11
CA HIS A 100 -24.49 10.03 2.22
C HIS A 100 -23.34 9.09 2.58
N CYS A 101 -22.41 8.93 1.63
CA CYS A 101 -21.19 8.19 1.91
C CYS A 101 -20.27 9.02 2.82
N GLY A 102 -19.88 8.46 3.96
CA GLY A 102 -19.00 9.08 4.92
C GLY A 102 -18.09 8.05 5.59
N PHE A 103 -17.55 8.42 6.75
CA PHE A 103 -16.69 7.56 7.54
C PHE A 103 -17.17 7.50 8.99
N GLU A 104 -17.20 6.30 9.55
CA GLU A 104 -17.38 6.05 10.98
C GLU A 104 -16.32 5.06 11.44
N ASN A 105 -15.63 5.35 12.54
CA ASN A 105 -14.55 4.51 13.07
C ASN A 105 -13.50 4.12 12.00
N GLU A 106 -13.09 5.10 11.19
CA GLU A 106 -12.12 4.95 10.08
C GLU A 106 -12.60 4.03 8.93
N MET A 107 -13.83 3.53 8.98
CA MET A 107 -14.42 2.73 7.91
C MET A 107 -15.45 3.54 7.13
N MET A 108 -15.43 3.37 5.82
CA MET A 108 -16.42 3.95 4.93
C MET A 108 -17.80 3.34 5.21
N THR A 109 -18.81 4.18 5.39
CA THR A 109 -20.19 3.77 5.72
C THR A 109 -21.21 4.76 5.13
N CYS A 110 -22.48 4.38 5.15
CA CYS A 110 -23.58 5.29 4.87
C CYS A 110 -23.99 6.00 6.15
N VAL A 111 -23.76 7.30 6.23
CA VAL A 111 -24.07 8.16 7.37
C VAL A 111 -25.38 8.87 7.09
N CYS A 112 -26.31 8.88 8.05
CA CYS A 112 -27.57 9.62 7.90
C CYS A 112 -27.30 11.12 7.80
N ASP A 113 -28.04 11.80 6.93
CA ASP A 113 -27.99 13.24 6.77
C ASP A 113 -28.47 13.96 8.05
N ASP A 114 -28.11 15.24 8.17
CA ASP A 114 -28.50 16.05 9.32
C ASP A 114 -30.03 16.07 9.51
N GLY A 115 -30.47 15.80 10.75
CA GLY A 115 -31.90 15.69 11.08
C GLY A 115 -32.52 14.31 10.84
N PHE A 116 -31.73 13.32 10.42
CA PHE A 116 -32.15 11.93 10.30
C PHE A 116 -31.37 11.01 11.26
N LYS A 117 -31.98 9.88 11.63
CA LYS A 117 -31.41 8.83 12.47
C LYS A 117 -31.66 7.46 11.86
N TRP A 118 -30.74 6.54 12.11
CA TRP A 118 -30.88 5.15 11.65
C TRP A 118 -32.03 4.44 12.39
N SER A 119 -32.98 3.91 11.62
CA SER A 119 -34.06 3.07 12.10
C SER A 119 -33.72 1.60 11.89
N GLN A 120 -33.68 0.82 12.98
CA GLN A 120 -33.45 -0.63 12.89
C GLN A 120 -34.64 -1.40 12.32
N GLU A 121 -35.85 -0.84 12.43
CA GLU A 121 -37.08 -1.46 11.92
C GLU A 121 -37.14 -1.40 10.40
N ASN A 122 -36.89 -0.21 9.84
CA ASN A 122 -37.00 0.04 8.40
C ASN A 122 -35.66 -0.03 7.66
N TYR A 123 -34.55 -0.27 8.38
CA TYR A 123 -33.19 -0.28 7.83
C TYR A 123 -32.89 0.96 6.97
N ALA A 124 -33.33 2.13 7.43
CA ALA A 124 -33.25 3.39 6.69
C ALA A 124 -32.99 4.58 7.63
N CYS A 125 -32.57 5.70 7.05
CA CYS A 125 -32.44 6.96 7.76
C CYS A 125 -33.80 7.67 7.77
N GLU A 126 -34.34 7.86 8.97
CA GLU A 126 -35.66 8.44 9.21
C GLU A 126 -35.56 9.74 9.98
N LYS A 127 -36.50 10.64 9.77
CA LYS A 127 -36.50 11.95 10.42
C LYS A 127 -36.53 11.80 11.94
N ALA A 128 -35.58 12.46 12.60
CA ALA A 128 -35.27 12.32 14.03
C ALA A 128 -36.24 13.04 14.97
#